data_AF-A0A0H4TPR4-F1
#
_entry.id   AF-A0A0H4TPR4-F1
#
_cell.length_a   1.000
_cell.length_b   1.000
_cell.length_c   1.000
_cell.angle_alpha   90.00
_cell.angle_beta   90.00
_cell.angle_gamma   90.00
#
_symmetry.space_group_name_H-M   'P 1'
#
loop_
_entity.id
_entity.type
_entity.pdbx_description
1 polymer ?
#
loop_
_entity_poly.entity_id
_entity_poly.type
_entity_poly.pdbx_seq_one_letter_code
_entity_poly.pdbx_strand_id
1 'polypeptide(L)'
;MSSLPDVTFLYGRARALGSPTAGDPMNTVMIERGCFLGLATSAIEAYNRETNGFVLGNEGTRTIRARPRTITVLRAAYPLQTEDRKPNWVSHGNERAFRRARGAVENLDVGYRVLGGFHSHTGDDGDANLSPTDLDYVADELRRIGRTREPDGAAWLEVVLALRRRTWTRPHDVGWTPRRYKRKLGCTLAITPDQGFDMTIGGYWVHARPDGSPGRWDVTGTEEATLVLPWSV
;
A
#
# COMPACT_ATOMS: atom_id res chain seq x y z
N MET A 1 4.48 37.83 -4.68
CA MET A 1 3.87 36.85 -5.61
C MET A 1 4.95 35.85 -5.99
N SER A 2 5.02 34.70 -5.31
CA SER A 2 6.02 33.67 -5.58
C SER A 2 5.46 32.65 -6.58
N SER A 3 6.11 32.52 -7.73
CA SER A 3 5.84 31.52 -8.75
C SER A 3 6.08 30.11 -8.20
N LEU A 4 5.06 29.26 -8.22
CA LEU A 4 5.22 27.81 -8.03
C LEU A 4 6.01 27.24 -9.22
N PRO A 5 6.97 26.32 -9.00
CA PRO A 5 7.68 25.69 -10.09
C PRO A 5 6.76 24.74 -10.87
N ASP A 6 6.78 24.89 -12.19
CA ASP A 6 6.19 23.99 -13.17
C ASP A 6 6.81 22.60 -13.02
N VAL A 7 6.02 21.59 -12.61
CA VAL A 7 6.47 20.20 -12.59
C VAL A 7 5.71 19.44 -13.66
N THR A 8 6.24 19.48 -14.88
CA THR A 8 5.77 18.64 -15.99
C THR A 8 6.35 17.23 -15.80
N PHE A 9 5.50 16.25 -15.46
CA PHE A 9 5.88 14.83 -15.53
C PHE A 9 5.40 14.25 -16.86
N LEU A 10 6.34 13.92 -17.75
CA LEU A 10 6.05 13.25 -19.02
C LEU A 10 5.75 11.77 -18.77
N TYR A 11 4.50 11.35 -19.01
CA TYR A 11 4.07 9.96 -18.93
C TYR A 11 4.47 9.20 -20.20
N GLY A 12 5.48 8.33 -20.09
CA GLY A 12 5.83 7.36 -21.13
C GLY A 12 5.05 6.05 -20.93
N ARG A 13 4.35 5.57 -21.96
CA ARG A 13 3.75 4.21 -21.99
C ARG A 13 4.86 3.15 -21.94
N ALA A 14 4.82 2.23 -20.98
CA ALA A 14 5.74 1.08 -20.94
C ALA A 14 5.03 -0.20 -21.45
N ARG A 15 5.73 -0.93 -22.33
CA ARG A 15 5.37 -2.24 -22.90
C ARG A 15 5.97 -3.39 -22.06
N ALA A 16 5.44 -4.59 -22.32
CA ALA A 16 5.59 -5.89 -21.64
C ALA A 16 7.01 -6.34 -21.19
N LEU A 17 6.96 -7.25 -20.21
CA LEU A 17 7.94 -7.70 -19.22
C LEU A 17 9.04 -8.66 -19.73
N GLY A 18 10.18 -8.64 -19.03
CA GLY A 18 11.18 -9.72 -18.99
C GLY A 18 11.70 -9.91 -17.55
N SER A 19 11.93 -11.16 -17.15
CA SER A 19 12.14 -11.62 -15.77
C SER A 19 13.42 -11.12 -15.09
N PRO A 20 13.43 -10.82 -13.76
CA PRO A 20 14.63 -10.34 -13.08
C PRO A 20 15.22 -11.31 -12.03
N THR A 21 16.53 -11.24 -11.82
CA THR A 21 17.20 -11.56 -10.53
C THR A 21 18.49 -10.73 -10.34
N ALA A 22 19.02 -10.79 -9.12
CA ALA A 22 20.10 -10.02 -8.49
C ALA A 22 19.68 -8.66 -7.89
N GLY A 23 18.96 -8.74 -6.75
CA GLY A 23 18.42 -7.61 -5.98
C GLY A 23 17.32 -6.89 -6.75
N ASP A 24 16.18 -7.55 -6.92
CA ASP A 24 15.21 -7.20 -7.96
C ASP A 24 14.70 -5.75 -7.82
N PRO A 25 15.00 -4.86 -8.79
CA PRO A 25 14.49 -3.49 -8.82
C PRO A 25 12.96 -3.41 -8.74
N MET A 26 12.24 -4.47 -9.15
CA MET A 26 10.78 -4.53 -9.02
C MET A 26 10.29 -4.56 -7.56
N ASN A 27 11.14 -4.96 -6.61
CA ASN A 27 10.80 -4.98 -5.19
C ASN A 27 10.84 -3.61 -4.53
N THR A 28 11.33 -2.57 -5.20
CA THR A 28 11.30 -1.23 -4.63
C THR A 28 9.95 -0.59 -4.91
N VAL A 29 9.24 -0.29 -3.83
CA VAL A 29 7.95 0.41 -3.87
C VAL A 29 8.15 1.81 -3.30
N MET A 30 7.86 2.81 -4.12
CA MET A 30 7.94 4.21 -3.74
C MET A 30 6.56 4.70 -3.31
N ILE A 31 6.45 5.31 -2.14
CA ILE A 31 5.19 5.87 -1.64
C ILE A 31 5.23 7.39 -1.78
N GLU A 32 4.44 7.93 -2.71
CA GLU A 32 4.28 9.37 -2.88
C GLU A 32 3.59 10.03 -1.67
N ARG A 33 3.77 11.35 -1.53
CA ARG A 33 3.17 12.12 -0.41
C ARG A 33 1.67 11.91 -0.29
N GLY A 34 0.94 11.93 -1.42
CA GLY A 34 -0.51 11.75 -1.44
C GLY A 34 -0.94 10.36 -0.96
N CYS A 35 -0.23 9.31 -1.39
CA CYS A 35 -0.47 7.95 -0.90
C CYS A 35 -0.19 7.85 0.60
N PHE A 36 0.97 8.33 1.06
CA PHE A 36 1.33 8.31 2.48
C PHE A 36 0.30 9.04 3.34
N LEU A 37 -0.17 10.22 2.91
CA LEU A 37 -1.21 10.97 3.60
C LEU A 37 -2.48 10.14 3.75
N GLY A 38 -2.96 9.51 2.67
CA GLY A 38 -4.16 8.67 2.71
C GLY A 38 -4.00 7.46 3.62
N LEU A 39 -2.86 6.78 3.56
CA LEU A 39 -2.56 5.65 4.44
C LEU A 39 -2.55 6.06 5.93
N ALA A 40 -1.80 7.12 6.26
CA ALA A 40 -1.63 7.56 7.64
C ALA A 40 -2.95 8.10 8.25
N THR A 41 -3.64 8.97 7.51
CA THR A 41 -4.88 9.58 8.01
C THR A 41 -6.00 8.57 8.18
N SER A 42 -6.18 7.64 7.24
CA SER A 42 -7.21 6.61 7.33
C SER A 42 -6.98 5.65 8.50
N ALA A 43 -5.74 5.29 8.79
CA ALA A 43 -5.41 4.43 9.92
C ALA A 43 -5.54 5.16 11.27
N ILE A 44 -5.14 6.43 11.34
CA ILE A 44 -5.26 7.25 12.55
C ILE A 44 -6.73 7.52 12.90
N GLU A 45 -7.54 7.89 11.90
CA GLU A 45 -8.97 8.16 12.07
C GLU A 45 -9.69 6.95 12.68
N ALA A 46 -9.33 5.74 12.22
CA ALA A 46 -9.98 4.51 12.63
C ALA A 46 -9.31 3.80 13.83
N TYR A 47 -8.24 4.33 14.44
CA TYR A 47 -7.29 3.62 15.31
C TYR A 47 -7.84 2.59 16.32
N ASN A 48 -9.05 2.75 16.85
CA ASN A 48 -9.63 1.74 17.75
C ASN A 48 -10.15 0.49 16.99
N ARG A 49 -9.93 0.42 15.67
CA ARG A 49 -10.36 -0.59 14.72
C ARG A 49 -9.37 -0.67 13.57
N GLU A 50 -9.40 -1.77 12.82
CA GLU A 50 -8.65 -1.87 11.57
C GLU A 50 -9.33 -1.06 10.46
N THR A 51 -8.52 -0.49 9.56
CA THR A 51 -8.95 0.14 8.32
C THR A 51 -8.43 -0.67 7.15
N ASN A 52 -9.14 -0.72 6.03
CA ASN A 52 -8.67 -1.34 4.80
C ASN A 52 -9.04 -0.50 3.56
N GLY A 53 -8.38 -0.80 2.44
CA GLY A 53 -8.57 -0.05 1.21
C GLY A 53 -7.65 -0.50 0.07
N PHE A 54 -7.64 0.28 -1.00
CA PHE A 54 -6.80 0.01 -2.17
C PHE A 54 -5.58 0.93 -2.22
N VAL A 55 -4.46 0.40 -2.71
CA VAL A 55 -3.32 1.21 -3.14
C VAL A 55 -3.33 1.37 -4.65
N LEU A 56 -3.28 2.62 -5.09
CA LEU A 56 -3.35 3.01 -6.49
C LEU A 56 -2.01 3.55 -6.95
N GLY A 57 -1.60 3.17 -8.14
CA GLY A 57 -0.33 3.63 -8.66
C GLY A 57 -0.02 3.19 -10.07
N ASN A 58 1.23 3.34 -10.44
CA ASN A 58 1.75 2.99 -11.74
C ASN A 58 3.22 2.58 -11.65
N GLU A 59 3.76 2.09 -12.76
CA GLU A 59 5.19 1.95 -12.92
C GLU A 59 5.82 3.31 -13.19
N GLY A 60 6.97 3.57 -12.58
CA GLY A 60 7.81 4.72 -12.83
C GLY A 60 9.21 4.27 -13.21
N THR A 61 10.02 5.19 -13.74
CA THR A 61 11.44 4.95 -14.00
C THR A 61 12.29 5.80 -13.06
N ARG A 62 13.28 5.19 -12.40
CA ARG A 62 14.24 5.88 -11.54
C ARG A 62 15.66 5.43 -11.84
N THR A 63 16.59 6.36 -11.86
CA THR A 63 18.01 6.04 -11.93
C THR A 63 18.52 5.57 -10.55
N ILE A 64 18.95 4.32 -10.47
CA ILE A 64 19.56 3.72 -9.27
C ILE A 64 20.95 3.23 -9.66
N ARG A 65 21.99 3.72 -8.97
CA ARG A 65 23.41 3.43 -9.29
C ARG A 65 23.72 3.66 -10.78
N ALA A 66 23.35 4.84 -11.28
CA ALA A 66 23.54 5.27 -12.67
C ALA A 66 22.85 4.40 -13.75
N ARG A 67 21.90 3.51 -13.37
CA ARG A 67 21.10 2.74 -14.33
C ARG A 67 19.61 3.07 -14.17
N PRO A 68 18.86 3.34 -15.24
CA PRO A 68 17.41 3.46 -15.15
C PRO A 68 16.82 2.11 -14.76
N ARG A 69 15.91 2.13 -13.80
CA ARG A 69 15.19 0.96 -13.29
C ARG A 69 13.70 1.28 -13.24
N THR A 70 12.88 0.32 -13.65
CA THR A 70 11.44 0.35 -13.40
C THR A 70 11.21 0.15 -11.90
N ILE A 71 10.37 0.99 -11.32
CA ILE A 71 9.95 0.91 -9.92
C ILE A 71 8.43 0.99 -9.83
N THR A 72 7.86 0.41 -8.79
CA THR A 72 6.45 0.59 -8.48
C THR A 72 6.28 1.88 -7.71
N VAL A 73 5.33 2.73 -8.11
CA VAL A 73 5.03 3.99 -7.42
C VAL A 73 3.58 4.03 -6.97
N LEU A 74 3.36 4.08 -5.66
CA LEU A 74 2.05 4.28 -5.05
C LEU A 74 1.75 5.77 -5.03
N ARG A 75 0.66 6.14 -5.69
CA ARG A 75 0.24 7.52 -5.95
C ARG A 75 -0.87 7.96 -5.00
N ALA A 76 -1.79 7.06 -4.69
CA ALA A 76 -2.90 7.31 -3.79
C ALA A 76 -3.24 6.06 -2.98
N ALA A 77 -3.86 6.27 -1.82
CA ALA A 77 -4.53 5.24 -1.05
C ALA A 77 -6.01 5.59 -1.00
N TYR A 78 -6.86 4.60 -1.26
CA TYR A 78 -8.31 4.75 -1.25
C TYR A 78 -8.89 3.91 -0.10
N PRO A 79 -9.22 4.52 1.05
CA PRO A 79 -9.83 3.81 2.17
C PRO A 79 -11.28 3.42 1.86
N LEU A 80 -11.65 2.18 2.16
CA LEU A 80 -13.00 1.66 1.92
C LEU A 80 -13.92 2.02 3.09
N GLN A 81 -14.65 3.14 2.96
CA GLN A 81 -15.48 3.67 4.04
C GLN A 81 -16.57 2.71 4.54
N THR A 82 -17.11 1.86 3.67
CA THR A 82 -18.29 1.02 3.97
C THR A 82 -17.98 -0.32 4.65
N GLU A 83 -16.72 -0.57 4.99
CA GLU A 83 -16.30 -1.81 5.65
C GLU A 83 -16.85 -1.93 7.06
N ASP A 84 -17.19 -3.17 7.45
CA ASP A 84 -17.44 -3.51 8.84
C ASP A 84 -16.09 -3.69 9.54
N ARG A 85 -15.90 -2.92 10.61
CA ARG A 85 -14.61 -2.77 11.30
C ARG A 85 -14.76 -3.18 12.75
N LYS A 86 -13.90 -4.09 13.18
CA LYS A 86 -13.74 -4.48 14.58
C LYS A 86 -12.29 -4.24 15.03
N PRO A 87 -11.98 -4.37 16.33
CA PRO A 87 -10.62 -4.11 16.83
C PRO A 87 -9.50 -4.96 16.22
N ASN A 88 -9.82 -6.17 15.72
CA ASN A 88 -8.83 -7.17 15.27
C ASN A 88 -9.22 -7.84 13.94
N TRP A 89 -10.19 -7.27 13.23
CA TRP A 89 -10.54 -7.71 11.88
C TRP A 89 -11.36 -6.64 11.17
N VAL A 90 -11.25 -6.66 9.84
CA VAL A 90 -12.04 -5.87 8.92
C VAL A 90 -12.63 -6.76 7.84
N SER A 91 -13.85 -6.46 7.40
CA SER A 91 -14.43 -7.10 6.21
C SER A 91 -15.19 -6.09 5.36
N HIS A 92 -15.44 -6.47 4.12
CA HIS A 92 -16.23 -5.66 3.17
C HIS A 92 -17.61 -5.27 3.69
N GLY A 93 -18.23 -6.10 4.56
CA GLY A 93 -19.58 -5.92 5.07
C GLY A 93 -20.63 -5.83 3.94
N ASN A 94 -20.78 -4.62 3.38
CA ASN A 94 -21.58 -4.36 2.18
C ASN A 94 -20.80 -4.66 0.88
N GLU A 95 -20.81 -5.91 0.47
CA GLU A 95 -20.19 -6.41 -0.76
C GLU A 95 -20.59 -5.62 -2.02
N ARG A 96 -21.82 -5.08 -2.10
CA ARG A 96 -22.26 -4.27 -3.25
C ARG A 96 -21.58 -2.90 -3.25
N ALA A 97 -21.41 -2.27 -2.09
CA ALA A 97 -20.71 -1.00 -1.97
C ALA A 97 -19.22 -1.16 -2.30
N PHE A 98 -18.60 -2.23 -1.80
CA PHE A 98 -17.24 -2.60 -2.17
C PHE A 98 -17.05 -2.71 -3.69
N ARG A 99 -17.91 -3.49 -4.38
CA ARG A 99 -17.84 -3.64 -5.85
C ARG A 99 -18.02 -2.33 -6.59
N ARG A 100 -18.90 -1.43 -6.11
CA ARG A 100 -19.05 -0.09 -6.70
C ARG A 100 -17.80 0.76 -6.52
N ALA A 101 -17.24 0.80 -5.32
CA ALA A 101 -16.02 1.56 -5.02
C ALA A 101 -14.85 1.06 -5.87
N ARG A 102 -14.64 -0.25 -5.89
CA ARG A 102 -13.63 -0.91 -6.73
C ARG A 102 -13.84 -0.62 -8.21
N GLY A 103 -15.04 -0.88 -8.73
CA GLY A 103 -15.36 -0.62 -10.13
C GLY A 103 -15.16 0.84 -10.52
N ALA A 104 -15.52 1.78 -9.64
CA ALA A 104 -15.22 3.19 -9.86
C ALA A 104 -13.71 3.42 -9.94
N VAL A 105 -12.95 2.98 -8.93
CA VAL A 105 -11.49 3.15 -8.86
C VAL A 105 -10.76 2.52 -10.05
N GLU A 106 -11.14 1.32 -10.47
CA GLU A 106 -10.53 0.62 -11.61
C GLU A 106 -10.86 1.27 -12.96
N ASN A 107 -11.95 2.02 -13.07
CA ASN A 107 -12.40 2.67 -14.31
C ASN A 107 -12.21 4.19 -14.31
N LEU A 108 -11.63 4.77 -13.25
CA LEU A 108 -11.24 6.17 -13.25
C LEU A 108 -10.06 6.37 -14.20
N ASP A 109 -10.26 7.16 -15.26
CA ASP A 109 -9.20 7.52 -16.20
C ASP A 109 -8.30 8.62 -15.62
N VAL A 110 -7.54 8.24 -14.59
CA VAL A 110 -6.59 9.13 -13.89
C VAL A 110 -5.14 8.65 -14.04
N GLY A 111 -4.90 7.69 -14.93
CA GLY A 111 -3.55 7.15 -15.20
C GLY A 111 -2.98 6.24 -14.11
N TYR A 112 -3.81 5.75 -13.18
CA TYR A 112 -3.43 4.81 -12.11
C TYR A 112 -4.18 3.49 -12.26
N ARG A 113 -3.57 2.41 -11.77
CA ARG A 113 -4.21 1.10 -11.61
C ARG A 113 -4.25 0.73 -10.12
N VAL A 114 -5.20 -0.14 -9.77
CA VAL A 114 -5.16 -0.86 -8.49
C VAL A 114 -3.96 -1.81 -8.53
N LEU A 115 -2.99 -1.57 -7.64
CA LEU A 115 -1.79 -2.39 -7.48
C LEU A 115 -1.95 -3.43 -6.36
N GLY A 116 -2.86 -3.15 -5.42
CA GLY A 116 -3.24 -4.06 -4.36
C GLY A 116 -4.01 -3.36 -3.25
N GLY A 117 -3.83 -3.83 -2.03
CA GLY A 117 -4.58 -3.43 -0.84
C GLY A 117 -3.70 -2.80 0.23
N PHE A 118 -4.34 -2.23 1.23
CA PHE A 118 -3.67 -1.90 2.49
C PHE A 118 -4.62 -2.12 3.65
N HIS A 119 -4.09 -2.50 4.80
CA HIS A 119 -4.84 -2.49 6.05
C HIS A 119 -3.97 -2.09 7.24
N SER A 120 -4.60 -1.81 8.37
CA SER A 120 -3.90 -1.41 9.60
C SER A 120 -4.05 -2.43 10.73
N HIS A 121 -2.95 -2.74 11.39
CA HIS A 121 -2.92 -3.38 12.71
C HIS A 121 -2.78 -2.32 13.80
N THR A 122 -3.69 -2.32 14.76
CA THR A 122 -3.75 -1.31 15.83
C THR A 122 -3.50 -1.93 17.20
N GLY A 123 -2.78 -1.22 18.08
CA GLY A 123 -2.54 -1.65 19.45
C GLY A 123 -1.06 -1.91 19.74
N ASP A 124 -0.77 -2.33 20.98
CA ASP A 124 0.62 -2.53 21.43
C ASP A 124 1.31 -3.73 20.78
N ASP A 125 0.54 -4.73 20.32
CA ASP A 125 1.05 -5.94 19.64
C ASP A 125 1.02 -5.83 18.11
N GLY A 126 0.65 -4.67 17.56
CA GLY A 126 0.58 -4.47 16.12
C GLY A 126 1.97 -4.54 15.47
N ASP A 127 2.14 -5.45 14.51
CA ASP A 127 3.32 -5.56 13.67
C ASP A 127 2.95 -5.34 12.20
N ALA A 128 3.82 -4.67 11.46
CA ALA A 128 3.62 -4.36 10.06
C ALA A 128 4.04 -5.56 9.19
N ASN A 129 3.60 -6.76 9.55
CA ASN A 129 3.87 -8.04 8.90
C ASN A 129 2.55 -8.68 8.47
N LEU A 130 2.59 -9.46 7.38
CA LEU A 130 1.43 -10.27 6.98
C LEU A 130 1.18 -11.40 7.98
N SER A 131 -0.05 -11.46 8.48
CA SER A 131 -0.60 -12.60 9.20
C SER A 131 -1.10 -13.67 8.22
N PRO A 132 -1.28 -14.94 8.67
CA PRO A 132 -1.95 -15.95 7.87
C PRO A 132 -3.37 -15.55 7.41
N THR A 133 -4.11 -14.82 8.26
CA THR A 133 -5.45 -14.32 7.93
C THR A 133 -5.42 -13.31 6.80
N ASP A 134 -4.39 -12.45 6.76
CA ASP A 134 -4.22 -11.46 5.71
C ASP A 134 -3.97 -12.15 4.36
N LEU A 135 -3.23 -13.27 4.37
CA LEU A 135 -3.00 -14.07 3.17
C LEU A 135 -4.28 -14.72 2.65
N ASP A 136 -5.15 -15.21 3.53
CA ASP A 136 -6.45 -15.76 3.13
C ASP A 136 -7.33 -14.69 2.47
N TYR A 137 -7.34 -13.48 3.05
CA TYR A 137 -8.04 -12.34 2.48
C TYR A 137 -7.49 -11.93 1.11
N VAL A 138 -6.16 -11.79 0.98
CA VAL A 138 -5.51 -11.46 -0.29
C VAL A 138 -5.74 -12.56 -1.34
N ALA A 139 -5.74 -13.83 -0.93
CA ALA A 139 -6.05 -14.94 -1.82
C ALA A 139 -7.48 -14.82 -2.38
N ASP A 140 -8.45 -14.42 -1.56
CA ASP A 140 -9.81 -14.17 -2.02
C ASP A 140 -9.91 -13.00 -2.99
N GLU A 141 -9.17 -11.91 -2.76
CA GLU A 141 -9.09 -10.79 -3.71
C GLU A 141 -8.42 -11.19 -5.04
N LEU A 142 -7.35 -11.99 -4.99
CA LEU A 142 -6.67 -12.54 -6.16
C LEU A 142 -7.57 -13.48 -6.96
N ARG A 143 -8.33 -14.37 -6.30
CA ARG A 143 -9.32 -15.24 -6.94
C ARG A 143 -10.41 -14.42 -7.64
N ARG A 144 -10.84 -13.30 -7.05
CA ARG A 144 -11.84 -12.40 -7.65
C ARG A 144 -11.27 -11.70 -8.90
N ILE A 145 -10.03 -11.21 -8.85
CA ILE A 145 -9.33 -10.60 -10.01
C ILE A 145 -9.17 -11.61 -11.14
N GLY A 146 -8.72 -12.80 -10.79
CA GLY A 146 -8.39 -13.87 -11.72
C GLY A 146 -9.58 -14.43 -12.51
N ARG A 147 -10.83 -14.10 -12.13
CA ARG A 147 -12.03 -14.35 -12.96
C ARG A 147 -12.15 -13.40 -14.15
N THR A 148 -11.40 -12.30 -14.15
CA THR A 148 -11.54 -11.18 -15.10
C THR A 148 -10.26 -10.83 -15.85
N ARG A 149 -9.12 -11.50 -15.57
CA ARG A 149 -7.82 -11.22 -16.19
C ARG A 149 -7.18 -12.47 -16.79
N GLU A 150 -6.33 -12.25 -17.79
CA GLU A 150 -5.53 -13.24 -18.52
C GLU A 150 -4.63 -14.09 -17.58
N PRO A 151 -4.30 -15.33 -17.95
CA PRO A 151 -3.75 -16.37 -17.05
C PRO A 151 -2.26 -16.24 -16.68
N ASP A 152 -1.55 -15.18 -17.08
CA ASP A 152 -0.08 -15.04 -16.97
C ASP A 152 0.46 -14.76 -15.54
N GLY A 153 -0.26 -15.20 -14.51
CA GLY A 153 0.08 -14.93 -13.12
C GLY A 153 -0.44 -13.57 -12.64
N ALA A 154 -0.69 -13.46 -11.34
CA ALA A 154 -1.18 -12.25 -10.71
C ALA A 154 -0.25 -11.89 -9.54
N ALA A 155 0.02 -10.59 -9.39
CA ALA A 155 0.71 -10.03 -8.24
C ALA A 155 -0.20 -9.01 -7.56
N TRP A 156 -0.28 -9.08 -6.24
CA TRP A 156 -1.00 -8.15 -5.40
C TRP A 156 -0.03 -7.54 -4.38
N LEU A 157 0.04 -6.21 -4.31
CA LEU A 157 0.80 -5.55 -3.27
C LEU A 157 -0.07 -5.33 -2.04
N GLU A 158 0.24 -5.99 -0.94
CA GLU A 158 -0.40 -5.75 0.35
C GLU A 158 0.46 -4.82 1.21
N VAL A 159 -0.09 -3.67 1.61
CA VAL A 159 0.58 -2.70 2.48
C VAL A 159 0.01 -2.77 3.90
N VAL A 160 0.83 -3.17 4.86
CA VAL A 160 0.41 -3.34 6.26
C VAL A 160 0.91 -2.16 7.10
N LEU A 161 0.00 -1.50 7.81
CA LEU A 161 0.31 -0.41 8.72
C LEU A 161 0.16 -0.84 10.16
N ALA A 162 1.25 -0.92 10.92
CA ALA A 162 1.17 -1.06 12.37
C ALA A 162 1.15 0.32 13.03
N LEU A 163 0.15 0.59 13.87
CA LEU A 163 0.01 1.84 14.60
C LEU A 163 -0.03 1.59 16.10
N ARG A 164 0.76 2.39 16.82
CA ARG A 164 0.77 2.44 18.28
C ARG A 164 0.55 3.88 18.75
N ARG A 165 -0.44 4.09 19.62
CA ARG A 165 -0.66 5.39 20.26
C ARG A 165 0.52 5.73 21.17
N ARG A 166 0.91 7.00 21.17
CA ARG A 166 2.01 7.52 21.96
C ARG A 166 1.57 8.75 22.73
N THR A 167 1.96 8.81 23.99
CA THR A 167 1.86 10.00 24.84
C THR A 167 3.27 10.41 25.23
N TRP A 168 3.59 11.70 25.10
CA TRP A 168 4.91 12.25 25.42
C TRP A 168 4.88 13.00 26.75
N THR A 169 5.97 12.88 27.51
CA THR A 169 6.17 13.63 28.76
C THR A 169 6.73 15.03 28.54
N ARG A 170 7.19 15.33 27.32
CA ARG A 170 7.67 16.65 26.90
C ARG A 170 6.97 17.03 25.60
N PRO A 171 6.67 18.33 25.36
CA PRO A 171 6.08 18.78 24.11
C PRO A 171 6.94 18.42 22.89
N HIS A 172 6.28 17.96 21.83
CA HIS A 172 6.84 17.73 20.50
C HIS A 172 6.24 18.69 19.48
N ASP A 173 7.01 19.00 18.43
CA ASP A 173 6.47 19.74 17.28
C ASP A 173 5.45 18.88 16.53
N VAL A 174 4.29 19.46 16.23
CA VAL A 174 3.23 18.80 15.45
C VAL A 174 3.72 18.58 14.02
N GLY A 175 3.58 17.35 13.55
CA GLY A 175 4.08 16.94 12.24
C GLY A 175 4.44 15.47 12.18
N TRP A 176 5.12 15.08 11.11
CA TRP A 176 5.61 13.73 10.89
C TRP A 176 7.13 13.69 10.85
N THR A 177 7.70 12.63 11.41
CA THR A 177 9.15 12.38 11.38
C THR A 177 9.36 10.97 10.84
N PRO A 178 9.74 10.81 9.55
CA PRO A 178 10.00 9.50 8.97
C PRO A 178 11.28 8.88 9.54
N ARG A 179 11.31 7.56 9.60
CA ARG A 179 12.46 6.73 9.97
C ARG A 179 12.59 5.63 8.93
N ARG A 180 13.83 5.29 8.58
CA ARG A 180 14.09 4.27 7.57
C ARG A 180 14.55 2.97 8.22
N TYR A 181 13.86 1.89 7.91
CA TYR A 181 14.34 0.53 8.18
C TYR A 181 14.84 -0.11 6.88
N LYS A 182 15.40 -1.32 6.96
CA LYS A 182 15.99 -2.00 5.80
C LYS A 182 14.99 -2.19 4.65
N ARG A 183 13.76 -2.61 4.98
CA ARG A 183 12.66 -2.85 4.02
C ARG A 183 11.37 -2.09 4.36
N LYS A 184 11.16 -1.78 5.64
CA LYS A 184 9.99 -1.06 6.16
C LYS A 184 10.24 0.44 6.30
N LEU A 185 9.16 1.19 6.48
CA LEU A 185 9.21 2.61 6.86
C LEU A 185 8.66 2.78 8.27
N GLY A 186 9.35 3.55 9.09
CA GLY A 186 8.81 4.06 10.35
C GLY A 186 8.38 5.51 10.19
N CYS A 187 7.43 5.95 10.99
CA CYS A 187 7.06 7.35 11.10
C CYS A 187 6.52 7.63 12.50
N THR A 188 7.02 8.68 13.14
CA THR A 188 6.36 9.25 14.32
C THR A 188 5.49 10.41 13.86
N LEU A 189 4.21 10.39 14.23
CA LEU A 189 3.24 11.43 13.89
C LEU A 189 2.76 12.10 15.17
N ALA A 190 3.11 13.36 15.38
CA ALA A 190 2.56 14.21 16.43
C ALA A 190 1.34 14.96 15.92
N ILE A 191 0.18 14.72 16.54
CA ILE A 191 -1.09 15.39 16.23
C ILE A 191 -1.36 16.52 17.22
N THR A 192 -0.95 16.33 18.49
CA THR A 192 -0.85 17.39 19.50
C THR A 192 0.57 17.38 20.07
N PRO A 193 0.98 18.41 20.84
CA PRO A 193 2.32 18.44 21.44
C PRO A 193 2.60 17.27 22.38
N ASP A 194 1.59 16.65 22.97
CA ASP A 194 1.69 15.60 23.98
C ASP A 194 1.18 14.22 23.50
N GLN A 195 0.56 14.13 22.32
CA GLN A 195 -0.03 12.89 21.81
C GLN A 195 0.19 12.68 20.31
N GLY A 196 0.33 11.41 19.95
CA GLY A 196 0.48 11.00 18.56
C GLY A 196 0.55 9.49 18.37
N PHE A 197 1.23 9.10 17.31
CA PHE A 197 1.36 7.71 16.90
C PHE A 197 2.79 7.40 16.46
N ASP A 198 3.27 6.21 16.81
CA ASP A 198 4.34 5.56 16.07
C ASP A 198 3.70 4.62 15.06
N MET A 199 4.06 4.77 13.80
CA MET A 199 3.56 4.00 12.68
C MET A 199 4.71 3.27 11.99
N THR A 200 4.53 2.00 11.70
CA THR A 200 5.43 1.23 10.82
C THR A 200 4.64 0.75 9.62
N ILE A 201 5.22 0.87 8.42
CA ILE A 201 4.61 0.45 7.15
C ILE A 201 5.49 -0.67 6.57
N GLY A 202 4.87 -1.81 6.28
CA GLY A 202 5.43 -2.92 5.52
C GLY A 202 4.70 -3.08 4.19
N GLY A 203 5.38 -3.63 3.18
CA GLY A 203 4.78 -3.90 1.88
C GLY A 203 5.17 -5.28 1.39
N TYR A 204 4.22 -6.02 0.85
CA TYR A 204 4.39 -7.44 0.53
C TYR A 204 3.76 -7.76 -0.83
N TRP A 205 4.58 -8.23 -1.77
CA TRP A 205 4.08 -8.81 -3.00
C TRP A 205 3.56 -10.22 -2.71
N VAL A 206 2.29 -10.46 -3.01
CA VAL A 206 1.66 -11.77 -2.96
C VAL A 206 1.46 -12.24 -4.39
N HIS A 207 2.11 -13.35 -4.72
CA HIS A 207 2.08 -13.93 -6.06
C HIS A 207 1.07 -15.07 -6.10
N ALA A 208 0.24 -15.10 -7.14
CA ALA A 208 -0.65 -16.21 -7.40
C ALA A 208 -0.57 -16.68 -8.85
N ARG A 209 -0.88 -17.97 -9.05
CA ARG A 209 -1.01 -18.59 -10.36
C ARG A 209 -2.35 -19.34 -10.46
N PRO A 210 -2.89 -19.52 -11.67
CA PRO A 210 -4.04 -20.39 -11.87
C PRO A 210 -3.72 -21.81 -11.39
N ASP A 211 -4.67 -22.45 -10.68
CA ASP A 211 -4.52 -23.84 -10.21
C ASP A 211 -4.95 -24.89 -11.27
N GLY A 212 -5.30 -24.42 -12.48
CA GLY A 212 -5.84 -25.23 -13.58
C GLY A 212 -7.37 -25.21 -13.70
N SER A 213 -8.10 -24.67 -12.72
CA SER A 213 -9.55 -24.47 -12.79
C SER A 213 -9.91 -23.00 -13.03
N PRO A 214 -10.89 -22.67 -13.89
CA PRO A 214 -11.29 -21.28 -14.14
C PRO A 214 -11.66 -20.53 -12.85
N GLY A 215 -11.01 -19.40 -12.60
CA GLY A 215 -11.28 -18.55 -11.43
C GLY A 215 -10.74 -19.09 -10.10
N ARG A 216 -9.97 -20.18 -10.10
CA ARG A 216 -9.21 -20.64 -8.94
C ARG A 216 -7.73 -20.32 -9.10
N TRP A 217 -7.21 -19.70 -8.06
CA TRP A 217 -5.86 -19.16 -8.01
C TRP A 217 -5.25 -19.55 -6.67
N ASP A 218 -4.03 -20.08 -6.73
CA ASP A 218 -3.25 -20.46 -5.56
C ASP A 218 -2.15 -19.44 -5.32
N VAL A 219 -2.00 -19.03 -4.07
CA VAL A 219 -0.87 -18.20 -3.64
C VAL A 219 0.39 -19.05 -3.73
N THR A 220 1.33 -18.63 -4.58
CA THR A 220 2.57 -19.35 -4.85
C THR A 220 3.75 -18.86 -4.02
N GLY A 221 3.61 -17.70 -3.37
CA GLY A 221 4.65 -17.15 -2.52
C GLY A 221 4.41 -15.69 -2.16
N THR A 222 5.18 -15.22 -1.19
CA THR A 222 5.19 -13.83 -0.75
C THR A 222 6.62 -13.27 -0.75
N GLU A 223 6.73 -11.98 -1.04
CA GLU A 223 8.00 -11.27 -1.02
C GLU A 223 7.85 -9.90 -0.37
N GLU A 224 8.63 -9.63 0.68
CA GLU A 224 8.66 -8.31 1.32
C GLU A 224 9.34 -7.28 0.40
N ALA A 225 8.58 -6.27 -0.01
CA ALA A 225 9.04 -5.14 -0.79
C ALA A 225 9.91 -4.20 0.06
N THR A 226 10.83 -3.51 -0.61
CA THR A 226 11.57 -2.39 0.00
C THR A 226 10.79 -1.10 -0.22
N LEU A 227 10.29 -0.52 0.87
CA LEU A 227 9.54 0.73 0.84
C LEU A 227 10.46 1.95 0.90
N VAL A 228 10.12 2.98 0.11
CA VAL A 228 10.89 4.24 0.06
C VAL A 228 9.94 5.44 0.02
N LEU A 229 10.23 6.44 0.86
CA LEU A 229 9.64 7.78 0.78
C LEU A 229 10.61 8.69 -0.01
N PRO A 230 10.29 9.11 -1.24
CA PRO A 230 11.22 9.89 -2.07
C PRO A 230 11.37 11.33 -1.58
N TRP A 231 10.50 11.76 -0.67
CA TRP A 231 10.38 13.12 -0.17
C TRP A 231 10.82 13.28 1.29
N SER A 232 11.19 12.18 1.96
CA SER A 232 11.85 12.24 3.26
C SER A 232 13.35 12.37 3.02
N VAL A 233 13.90 13.55 3.29
CA VAL A 233 15.35 13.80 3.23
C VAL A 233 15.89 13.76 4.65
#